data_AF-A0A174E5I0-F1
#
_entry.id   AF-A0A174E5I0-F1
#
_cell.length_a   1.000
_cell.length_b   1.000
_cell.length_c   1.000
_cell.angle_alpha   90.00
_cell.angle_beta   90.00
_cell.angle_gamma   90.00
#
_symmetry.space_group_name_H-M   'P 1'
#
loop_
_entity.id
_entity.type
_entity.pdbx_description
1 polymer ?
#
loop_
_entity_poly.entity_id
_entity_poly.type
_entity_poly.pdbx_seq_one_letter_code
_entity_poly.pdbx_strand_id
1 'polypeptide(L)'
;MKSKAWTEKVMQGVFFIAACTSVLAVALICIFLFANGIPAIRQIGFVKFITGDIWRPGNELFGIFPMIIGSIYVTAGAIIFGVPIGILTSVFMAMYCPKKIYRPLKAATELLAGIPSVVYGFFGMVIVVPIIRDFGRTLKMMGLVEKSGDGKGILTTSIVLGMMILPTIIGTTESAMRAVPPQYYEGSLALGATQERSIFKVVIPAAKSGVITGIVLGIGRAIGETMAVIMIAGNQPRLVNNILLGVRTLTGNIVIEMGYATGLHREALIATGVVLFVFILIINFSVALLKRRGEHE
;
A
#
# COMPACT_ATOMS: atom_id res chain seq x y z
N MET A 1 -42.92 -18.53 -7.01
CA MET A 1 -42.59 -17.09 -7.19
C MET A 1 -42.54 -16.29 -5.88
N LYS A 2 -43.51 -16.41 -4.94
CA LYS A 2 -43.54 -15.61 -3.69
C LYS A 2 -42.34 -15.80 -2.74
N SER A 3 -41.75 -17.00 -2.68
CA SER A 3 -40.57 -17.29 -1.83
C SER A 3 -39.32 -16.49 -2.22
N LYS A 4 -39.07 -16.26 -3.53
CA LYS A 4 -37.92 -15.46 -3.99
C LYS A 4 -38.05 -13.98 -3.60
N ALA A 5 -39.27 -13.42 -3.69
CA ALA A 5 -39.52 -12.02 -3.33
C ALA A 5 -39.37 -11.75 -1.82
N TRP A 6 -39.68 -12.72 -0.97
CA TRP A 6 -39.45 -12.60 0.48
C TRP A 6 -37.95 -12.67 0.80
N THR A 7 -37.23 -13.63 0.22
CA THR A 7 -35.77 -13.73 0.38
C THR A 7 -35.05 -12.48 -0.13
N GLU A 8 -35.49 -11.90 -1.25
CA GLU A 8 -34.97 -10.63 -1.78
C GLU A 8 -35.17 -9.47 -0.80
N LYS A 9 -36.37 -9.32 -0.23
CA LYS A 9 -36.63 -8.27 0.78
C LYS A 9 -35.82 -8.45 2.06
N VAL A 10 -35.66 -9.69 2.52
CA VAL A 10 -34.83 -10.00 3.69
C VAL A 10 -33.37 -9.67 3.39
N MET A 11 -32.83 -10.10 2.25
CA MET A 11 -31.46 -9.80 1.83
C MET A 11 -31.21 -8.31 1.65
N GLN A 12 -32.19 -7.57 1.10
CA GLN A 12 -32.13 -6.11 0.99
C GLN A 12 -32.04 -5.46 2.37
N GLY A 13 -32.82 -5.92 3.35
CA GLY A 13 -32.73 -5.46 4.74
C GLY A 13 -31.37 -5.77 5.37
N VAL A 14 -30.84 -6.98 5.16
CA VAL A 14 -29.51 -7.38 5.67
C VAL A 14 -28.40 -6.49 5.08
N PHE A 15 -28.39 -6.29 3.75
CA PHE A 15 -27.40 -5.44 3.11
C PHE A 15 -27.52 -3.96 3.53
N PHE A 16 -28.75 -3.47 3.74
CA PHE A 16 -28.97 -2.12 4.24
C PHE A 16 -28.42 -1.94 5.65
N ILE A 17 -28.74 -2.85 6.58
CA ILE A 17 -28.22 -2.81 7.95
C ILE A 17 -26.70 -2.93 7.96
N ALA A 18 -26.13 -3.83 7.16
CA ALA A 18 -24.68 -3.98 7.04
C ALA A 18 -24.00 -2.70 6.52
N ALA A 19 -24.56 -2.06 5.50
CA ALA A 19 -24.07 -0.79 4.97
C ALA A 19 -24.16 0.33 6.03
N CYS A 20 -25.31 0.48 6.70
CA CYS A 20 -25.47 1.45 7.78
C CYS A 20 -24.48 1.21 8.92
N THR A 21 -24.26 -0.04 9.31
CA THR A 21 -23.32 -0.42 10.38
C THR A 21 -21.89 -0.10 9.98
N SER A 22 -21.49 -0.40 8.73
CA SER A 22 -20.17 -0.07 8.20
C SER A 22 -19.92 1.45 8.21
N VAL A 23 -20.88 2.24 7.72
CA VAL A 23 -20.81 3.71 7.73
C VAL A 23 -20.72 4.25 9.15
N LEU A 24 -21.55 3.73 10.07
CA LEU A 24 -21.53 4.13 11.48
C LEU A 24 -20.18 3.82 12.13
N ALA A 25 -19.61 2.63 11.88
CA ALA A 25 -18.31 2.23 12.43
C ALA A 25 -17.20 3.16 11.94
N VAL A 26 -17.16 3.49 10.65
CA VAL A 26 -16.18 4.45 10.10
C VAL A 26 -16.36 5.83 10.71
N ALA A 27 -17.61 6.30 10.86
CA ALA A 27 -17.90 7.58 11.48
C ALA A 27 -17.44 7.63 12.95
N LEU A 28 -17.68 6.57 13.72
CA LEU A 28 -17.24 6.46 15.11
C LEU A 28 -15.71 6.44 15.23
N ILE A 29 -15.02 5.70 14.36
CA ILE A 29 -13.55 5.70 14.30
C ILE A 29 -13.04 7.12 14.02
N CYS A 30 -13.64 7.83 13.06
CA CYS A 30 -13.25 9.19 12.73
C CYS A 30 -13.47 10.12 13.93
N ILE A 31 -14.66 10.10 14.54
CA ILE A 31 -14.98 10.92 15.71
C ILE A 31 -13.99 10.63 16.84
N PHE A 32 -13.72 9.36 17.14
CA PHE A 32 -12.75 8.96 18.17
C PHE A 32 -11.35 9.49 17.88
N LEU A 33 -10.85 9.33 16.65
CA LEU A 33 -9.53 9.80 16.25
C LEU A 33 -9.41 11.31 16.41
N PHE A 34 -10.36 12.09 15.87
CA PHE A 34 -10.28 13.56 15.93
C PHE A 34 -10.55 14.10 17.33
N ALA A 35 -11.47 13.52 18.09
CA ALA A 35 -11.79 13.96 19.45
C ALA A 35 -10.61 13.78 20.41
N ASN A 36 -9.83 12.70 20.26
CA ASN A 36 -8.67 12.43 21.12
C ASN A 36 -7.35 12.98 20.52
N GLY A 37 -7.21 13.01 19.20
CA GLY A 37 -5.98 13.43 18.54
C GLY A 37 -5.80 14.94 18.44
N ILE A 38 -6.87 15.72 18.19
CA ILE A 38 -6.75 17.19 18.07
C ILE A 38 -6.29 17.84 19.38
N PRO A 39 -6.82 17.50 20.57
CA PRO A 39 -6.33 18.04 21.83
C PRO A 39 -4.84 17.79 22.06
N ALA A 40 -4.37 16.56 21.77
CA ALA A 40 -2.96 16.20 21.89
C ALA A 40 -2.07 17.05 20.97
N ILE A 41 -2.47 17.23 19.71
CA ILE A 41 -1.76 18.08 18.73
C ILE A 41 -1.71 19.54 19.21
N ARG A 42 -2.79 20.03 19.85
CA ARG A 42 -2.81 21.39 20.43
C ARG A 42 -1.86 21.51 21.61
N GLN A 43 -1.81 20.51 22.49
CA GLN A 43 -0.94 20.51 23.67
C GLN A 43 0.55 20.44 23.29
N ILE A 44 0.91 19.61 22.30
CA ILE A 44 2.29 19.47 21.80
C ILE A 44 2.68 20.67 20.91
N GLY A 45 1.70 21.22 20.20
CA GLY A 45 1.86 22.24 19.17
C GLY A 45 1.98 21.61 17.77
N PHE A 46 1.08 21.98 16.86
CA PHE A 46 0.97 21.40 15.52
C PHE A 46 2.30 21.37 14.74
N VAL A 47 3.03 22.50 14.72
CA VAL A 47 4.31 22.58 14.00
C VAL A 47 5.33 21.64 14.62
N LYS A 48 5.48 21.66 15.94
CA LYS A 48 6.42 20.79 16.66
C LYS A 48 6.09 19.30 16.48
N PHE A 49 4.80 18.96 16.44
CA PHE A 49 4.35 17.59 16.22
C PHE A 49 4.69 17.11 14.80
N ILE A 50 4.30 17.88 13.78
CA ILE A 50 4.44 17.45 12.38
C ILE A 50 5.88 17.57 11.86
N THR A 51 6.58 18.67 12.15
CA THR A 51 7.93 18.93 11.63
C THR A 51 9.04 18.54 12.61
N GLY A 52 8.70 18.15 13.83
CA GLY A 52 9.67 17.68 14.81
C GLY A 52 10.32 16.38 14.37
N ASP A 53 11.64 16.31 14.52
CA ASP A 53 12.50 15.20 14.13
C ASP A 53 12.82 14.23 15.27
N ILE A 54 12.47 14.59 16.51
CA ILE A 54 12.75 13.81 17.72
C ILE A 54 11.47 13.18 18.27
N TRP A 55 11.46 11.86 18.31
CA TRP A 55 10.47 11.06 19.04
C TRP A 55 11.10 10.47 20.31
N ARG A 56 10.77 11.05 21.47
CA ARG A 56 11.19 10.60 22.81
C ARG A 56 10.06 10.83 23.81
N PRO A 57 9.10 9.88 23.94
CA PRO A 57 7.97 10.01 24.85
C PRO A 57 8.36 10.25 26.32
N GLY A 58 9.49 9.69 26.77
CA GLY A 58 9.99 9.89 28.14
C GLY A 58 10.37 11.34 28.48
N ASN A 59 10.62 12.18 27.47
CA ASN A 59 10.89 13.61 27.63
C ASN A 59 9.74 14.46 27.05
N GLU A 60 8.57 13.87 26.80
CA GLU A 60 7.41 14.52 26.18
C GLU A 60 7.70 15.14 24.79
N LEU A 61 8.65 14.55 24.04
CA LEU A 61 8.98 14.96 22.68
C LEU A 61 8.30 14.01 21.68
N PHE A 62 7.40 14.55 20.86
CA PHE A 62 6.53 13.76 19.98
C PHE A 62 6.62 14.16 18.51
N GLY A 63 7.83 14.45 18.00
CA GLY A 63 8.04 14.76 16.59
C GLY A 63 7.84 13.53 15.70
N ILE A 64 6.91 13.60 14.74
CA ILE A 64 6.58 12.48 13.84
C ILE A 64 7.13 12.64 12.42
N PHE A 65 7.86 13.72 12.14
CA PHE A 65 8.40 14.00 10.80
C PHE A 65 9.21 12.83 10.20
N PRO A 66 10.13 12.17 10.94
CA PRO A 66 10.88 11.05 10.38
C PRO A 66 10.00 9.87 9.99
N MET A 67 8.87 9.70 10.68
CA MET A 67 7.93 8.62 10.42
C MET A 67 7.06 8.86 9.21
N ILE A 68 6.67 10.13 8.98
CA ILE A 68 5.99 10.55 7.75
C ILE A 68 6.90 10.23 6.55
N ILE A 69 8.15 10.69 6.59
CA ILE A 69 9.14 10.45 5.52
C ILE A 69 9.41 8.95 5.35
N GLY A 70 9.59 8.20 6.44
CA GLY A 70 9.77 6.76 6.41
C GLY A 70 8.61 6.03 5.73
N SER A 71 7.37 6.35 6.10
CA SER A 71 6.15 5.81 5.47
C SER A 71 6.09 6.14 3.97
N ILE A 72 6.41 7.37 3.58
CA ILE A 72 6.41 7.79 2.17
C ILE A 72 7.46 7.03 1.37
N TYR A 73 8.71 6.95 1.85
CA TYR A 73 9.79 6.27 1.13
C TYR A 73 9.53 4.78 0.96
N VAL A 74 9.06 4.12 2.01
CA VAL A 74 8.73 2.70 1.97
C VAL A 74 7.57 2.43 1.00
N THR A 75 6.53 3.26 1.03
CA THR A 75 5.39 3.15 0.10
C THR A 75 5.82 3.42 -1.33
N ALA A 76 6.58 4.49 -1.57
CA ALA A 76 7.07 4.85 -2.90
C ALA A 76 7.97 3.75 -3.47
N GLY A 77 8.88 3.19 -2.68
CA GLY A 77 9.68 2.05 -3.09
C GLY A 77 8.81 0.84 -3.44
N ALA A 78 7.81 0.51 -2.62
CA ALA A 78 6.89 -0.59 -2.90
C ALA A 78 6.13 -0.40 -4.22
N ILE A 79 5.73 0.83 -4.54
CA ILE A 79 5.09 1.19 -5.82
C ILE A 79 6.06 0.99 -6.98
N ILE A 80 7.29 1.50 -6.86
CA ILE A 80 8.33 1.42 -7.92
C ILE A 80 8.61 -0.03 -8.30
N PHE A 81 8.64 -0.95 -7.34
CA PHE A 81 8.84 -2.38 -7.63
C PHE A 81 7.54 -3.10 -7.99
N GLY A 82 6.49 -2.93 -7.18
CA GLY A 82 5.25 -3.70 -7.28
C GLY A 82 4.38 -3.33 -8.48
N VAL A 83 4.25 -2.04 -8.82
CA VAL A 83 3.36 -1.61 -9.90
C VAL A 83 3.83 -2.07 -11.28
N PRO A 84 5.08 -1.84 -11.70
CA PRO A 84 5.54 -2.30 -13.02
C PRO A 84 5.45 -3.82 -13.16
N ILE A 85 5.89 -4.57 -12.14
CA ILE A 85 5.83 -6.04 -12.14
C ILE A 85 4.37 -6.49 -12.21
N GLY A 86 3.48 -5.93 -11.38
CA GLY A 86 2.07 -6.30 -11.37
C GLY A 86 1.37 -6.03 -12.70
N ILE A 87 1.61 -4.87 -13.32
CA ILE A 87 1.04 -4.54 -14.63
C ILE A 87 1.60 -5.50 -15.70
N LEU A 88 2.92 -5.68 -15.78
CA LEU A 88 3.51 -6.56 -16.81
C LEU A 88 3.05 -8.02 -16.66
N THR A 89 2.94 -8.53 -15.42
CA THR A 89 2.38 -9.85 -15.16
C THR A 89 0.91 -9.93 -15.58
N SER A 90 0.11 -8.90 -15.30
CA SER A 90 -1.29 -8.86 -15.74
C SER A 90 -1.43 -8.83 -17.26
N VAL A 91 -0.57 -8.08 -17.97
CA VAL A 91 -0.53 -8.04 -19.43
C VAL A 91 -0.19 -9.42 -20.00
N PHE A 92 0.81 -10.09 -19.42
CA PHE A 92 1.15 -11.45 -19.81
C PHE A 92 -0.04 -12.40 -19.59
N MET A 93 -0.67 -12.37 -18.41
CA MET A 93 -1.80 -13.24 -18.07
C MET A 93 -3.05 -12.99 -18.93
N ALA A 94 -3.31 -11.74 -19.31
CA ALA A 94 -4.48 -11.36 -20.11
C ALA A 94 -4.28 -11.66 -21.60
N MET A 95 -3.11 -11.34 -22.17
CA MET A 95 -2.91 -11.28 -23.62
C MET A 95 -1.98 -12.35 -24.20
N TYR A 96 -0.98 -12.80 -23.43
CA TYR A 96 0.07 -13.70 -23.93
C TYR A 96 0.00 -15.13 -23.35
N CYS A 97 -0.72 -15.31 -22.23
CA CYS A 97 -0.64 -16.53 -21.46
C CYS A 97 -1.39 -17.71 -22.14
N PRO A 98 -0.71 -18.84 -22.40
CA PRO A 98 -1.37 -20.05 -22.89
C PRO A 98 -2.39 -20.59 -21.87
N LYS A 99 -3.52 -21.12 -22.36
CA LYS A 99 -4.61 -21.65 -21.52
C LYS A 99 -4.17 -22.67 -20.47
N LYS A 100 -3.12 -23.46 -20.76
CA LYS A 100 -2.57 -24.48 -19.84
C LYS A 100 -1.88 -23.87 -18.61
N ILE A 101 -1.23 -22.71 -18.76
CA ILE A 101 -0.44 -22.07 -17.71
C ILE A 101 -1.27 -21.03 -16.95
N TYR A 102 -2.30 -20.47 -17.60
CA TYR A 102 -3.18 -19.47 -17.01
C TYR A 102 -3.81 -19.92 -15.69
N ARG A 103 -4.38 -21.14 -15.64
CA ARG A 103 -5.05 -21.65 -14.44
C ARG A 103 -4.10 -21.74 -13.23
N PRO A 104 -2.92 -22.38 -13.33
CA PRO A 104 -1.92 -22.36 -12.26
C PRO A 104 -1.48 -20.95 -11.84
N LEU A 105 -1.22 -20.05 -12.80
CA LEU A 105 -0.79 -18.68 -12.50
C LEU A 105 -1.87 -17.89 -11.76
N LYS A 106 -3.13 -17.99 -12.20
CA LYS A 106 -4.25 -17.34 -11.53
C LYS A 106 -4.41 -17.84 -10.10
N ALA A 107 -4.39 -19.15 -9.91
CA ALA A 107 -4.43 -19.75 -8.58
C ALA A 107 -3.26 -19.27 -7.70
N ALA A 108 -2.03 -19.21 -8.24
CA ALA A 108 -0.87 -18.70 -7.50
C ALA A 108 -1.06 -17.23 -7.09
N THR A 109 -1.58 -16.37 -7.98
CA THR A 109 -1.84 -14.96 -7.65
C THR A 109 -2.92 -14.79 -6.58
N GLU A 110 -3.95 -15.64 -6.59
CA GLU A 110 -5.00 -15.63 -5.57
C GLU A 110 -4.49 -16.15 -4.23
N LEU A 111 -3.64 -17.20 -4.25
CA LEU A 111 -2.99 -17.71 -3.05
C LEU A 111 -2.07 -16.67 -2.41
N LEU A 112 -1.32 -15.89 -3.19
CA LEU A 112 -0.51 -14.77 -2.68
C LEU A 112 -1.36 -13.75 -1.91
N ALA A 113 -2.60 -13.48 -2.35
CA ALA A 113 -3.49 -12.57 -1.63
C ALA A 113 -3.91 -13.11 -0.24
N GLY A 114 -3.95 -14.44 -0.09
CA GLY A 114 -4.35 -15.14 1.14
C GLY A 114 -3.24 -15.31 2.18
N ILE A 115 -1.98 -15.02 1.84
CA ILE A 115 -0.87 -15.16 2.78
C ILE A 115 -0.95 -14.06 3.86
N PRO A 116 -0.92 -14.40 5.17
CA PRO A 116 -0.91 -13.42 6.23
C PRO A 116 0.32 -12.49 6.17
N SER A 117 0.15 -11.22 6.52
CA SER A 117 1.25 -10.23 6.43
C SER A 117 2.46 -10.58 7.30
N VAL A 118 2.25 -11.18 8.48
CA VAL A 118 3.34 -11.64 9.36
C VAL A 118 4.22 -12.69 8.68
N VAL A 119 3.65 -13.55 7.81
CA VAL A 119 4.42 -14.55 7.06
C VAL A 119 5.34 -13.88 6.05
N TYR A 120 4.86 -12.81 5.36
CA TYR A 120 5.72 -11.99 4.51
C TYR A 120 6.82 -11.28 5.30
N GLY A 121 6.50 -10.75 6.49
CA GLY A 121 7.50 -10.14 7.38
C GLY A 121 8.58 -11.14 7.82
N PHE A 122 8.18 -12.36 8.17
CA PHE A 122 9.09 -13.44 8.54
C PHE A 122 9.96 -13.87 7.35
N PHE A 123 9.36 -14.10 6.17
CA PHE A 123 10.10 -14.39 4.93
C PHE A 123 11.10 -13.28 4.60
N GLY A 124 10.66 -12.02 4.70
CA GLY A 124 11.50 -10.85 4.51
C GLY A 124 12.70 -10.85 5.47
N MET A 125 12.48 -11.18 6.74
CA MET A 125 13.53 -11.22 7.75
C MET A 125 14.54 -12.36 7.51
N VAL A 126 14.07 -13.54 7.10
CA VAL A 126 14.92 -14.74 6.95
C VAL A 126 15.67 -14.74 5.61
N ILE A 127 15.05 -14.24 4.54
CA ILE A 127 15.59 -14.34 3.18
C ILE A 127 16.04 -12.98 2.65
N VAL A 128 15.16 -11.98 2.67
CA VAL A 128 15.43 -10.69 2.01
C VAL A 128 16.45 -9.86 2.80
N VAL A 129 16.35 -9.81 4.13
CA VAL A 129 17.27 -9.04 4.99
C VAL A 129 18.73 -9.50 4.81
N PRO A 130 19.08 -10.81 4.86
CA PRO A 130 20.44 -11.24 4.58
C PRO A 130 20.94 -10.84 3.19
N ILE A 131 20.11 -11.00 2.14
CA ILE A 131 20.47 -10.62 0.76
C ILE A 131 20.77 -9.12 0.68
N ILE A 132 19.91 -8.27 1.26
CA ILE A 132 20.10 -6.82 1.24
C ILE A 132 21.28 -6.39 2.11
N ARG A 133 21.55 -7.09 3.22
CA ARG A 133 22.74 -6.84 4.05
C ARG A 133 24.02 -7.10 3.26
N ASP A 134 24.11 -8.20 2.55
CA ASP A 134 25.30 -8.55 1.77
C ASP A 134 25.45 -7.64 0.55
N PHE A 135 24.34 -7.31 -0.13
CA PHE A 135 24.31 -6.29 -1.17
C PHE A 135 24.79 -4.92 -0.67
N GLY A 136 24.33 -4.49 0.52
CA GLY A 136 24.76 -3.25 1.15
C GLY A 136 26.25 -3.24 1.52
N ARG A 137 26.80 -4.39 1.92
CA ARG A 137 28.25 -4.54 2.15
C ARG A 137 29.03 -4.39 0.85
N THR A 138 28.57 -4.99 -0.25
CA THR A 138 29.19 -4.84 -1.57
C THR A 138 29.18 -3.39 -2.04
N LEU A 139 28.04 -2.70 -1.93
CA LEU A 139 27.92 -1.27 -2.23
C LEU A 139 28.90 -0.41 -1.43
N LYS A 140 29.09 -0.73 -0.15
CA LYS A 140 30.06 -0.04 0.71
C LYS A 140 31.50 -0.31 0.27
N MET A 141 31.84 -1.56 -0.09
CA MET A 141 33.17 -1.90 -0.61
C MET A 141 33.47 -1.18 -1.93
N MET A 142 32.45 -0.93 -2.76
CA MET A 142 32.56 -0.14 -3.99
C MET A 142 32.58 1.38 -3.74
N GLY A 143 32.51 1.84 -2.49
CA GLY A 143 32.48 3.28 -2.15
C GLY A 143 31.20 4.02 -2.54
N LEU A 144 30.16 3.31 -2.98
CA LEU A 144 28.89 3.91 -3.43
C LEU A 144 27.99 4.33 -2.28
N VAL A 145 28.21 3.77 -1.08
CA VAL A 145 27.40 4.04 0.10
C VAL A 145 28.27 4.10 1.35
N GLU A 146 28.10 5.13 2.19
CA GLU A 146 28.87 5.29 3.44
C GLU A 146 28.55 4.20 4.49
N LYS A 147 27.29 3.79 4.58
CA LYS A 147 26.78 2.82 5.58
C LYS A 147 26.01 1.70 4.89
N SER A 148 26.45 0.45 5.08
CA SER A 148 25.80 -0.72 4.49
C SER A 148 24.45 -1.08 5.12
N GLY A 149 24.18 -0.61 6.35
CA GLY A 149 23.05 -1.08 7.16
C GLY A 149 23.21 -2.52 7.66
N ASP A 150 22.22 -3.01 8.39
CA ASP A 150 22.11 -4.40 8.89
C ASP A 150 21.20 -5.27 8.00
N GLY A 151 20.73 -4.72 6.88
CA GLY A 151 19.75 -5.34 5.97
C GLY A 151 18.30 -5.00 6.32
N LYS A 152 18.02 -4.38 7.47
CA LYS A 152 16.69 -3.85 7.80
C LYS A 152 16.63 -2.37 7.45
N GLY A 153 15.62 -1.99 6.66
CA GLY A 153 15.53 -0.62 6.17
C GLY A 153 14.51 -0.40 5.07
N ILE A 154 14.57 0.78 4.47
CA ILE A 154 13.61 1.23 3.44
C ILE A 154 13.58 0.25 2.27
N LEU A 155 14.74 -0.14 1.73
CA LEU A 155 14.83 -1.00 0.54
C LEU A 155 14.20 -2.38 0.77
N THR A 156 14.61 -3.07 1.83
CA THR A 156 14.07 -4.39 2.20
C THR A 156 12.56 -4.33 2.40
N THR A 157 12.09 -3.31 3.14
CA THR A 157 10.66 -3.12 3.40
C THR A 157 9.90 -2.85 2.09
N SER A 158 10.46 -2.02 1.21
CA SER A 158 9.88 -1.70 -0.10
C SER A 158 9.73 -2.92 -0.98
N ILE A 159 10.73 -3.80 -1.02
CA ILE A 159 10.69 -5.05 -1.82
C ILE A 159 9.61 -5.99 -1.29
N VAL A 160 9.57 -6.21 0.03
CA VAL A 160 8.59 -7.11 0.66
C VAL A 160 7.16 -6.58 0.49
N LEU A 161 6.94 -5.29 0.73
CA LEU A 161 5.65 -4.65 0.47
C LEU A 161 5.27 -4.67 -1.00
N GLY A 162 6.24 -4.46 -1.90
CA GLY A 162 6.06 -4.56 -3.34
C GLY A 162 5.49 -5.92 -3.72
N MET A 163 6.04 -7.01 -3.17
CA MET A 163 5.51 -8.36 -3.36
C MET A 163 4.08 -8.52 -2.81
N MET A 164 3.76 -7.88 -1.68
CA MET A 164 2.43 -7.97 -1.05
C MET A 164 1.33 -7.25 -1.84
N ILE A 165 1.66 -6.17 -2.56
CA ILE A 165 0.68 -5.44 -3.38
C ILE A 165 0.48 -6.06 -4.77
N LEU A 166 1.40 -6.92 -5.24
CA LEU A 166 1.29 -7.63 -6.52
C LEU A 166 -0.07 -8.30 -6.75
N PRO A 167 -0.59 -9.17 -5.86
CA PRO A 167 -1.84 -9.87 -6.16
C PRO A 167 -3.03 -8.92 -6.31
N THR A 168 -3.01 -7.78 -5.60
CA THR A 168 -4.04 -6.74 -5.72
C THR A 168 -4.00 -6.09 -7.09
N ILE A 169 -2.80 -5.69 -7.55
CA ILE A 169 -2.60 -5.03 -8.84
C ILE A 169 -2.83 -6.01 -10.00
N ILE A 170 -2.30 -7.23 -9.91
CA ILE A 170 -2.46 -8.26 -10.95
C ILE A 170 -3.94 -8.59 -11.12
N GLY A 171 -4.63 -8.94 -10.03
CA GLY A 171 -6.02 -9.39 -10.11
C GLY A 171 -6.96 -8.35 -10.70
N THR A 172 -6.81 -7.09 -10.28
CA THR A 172 -7.64 -5.98 -10.78
C THR A 172 -7.29 -5.58 -12.21
N THR A 173 -6.01 -5.44 -12.54
CA THR A 173 -5.56 -5.04 -13.87
C THR A 173 -5.87 -6.10 -14.92
N GLU A 174 -5.62 -7.38 -14.60
CA GLU A 174 -5.88 -8.50 -15.50
C GLU A 174 -7.38 -8.65 -15.81
N SER A 175 -8.23 -8.54 -14.78
CA SER A 175 -9.68 -8.57 -14.96
C SER A 175 -10.18 -7.40 -15.80
N ALA A 176 -9.62 -6.21 -15.60
CA ALA A 176 -9.97 -5.02 -16.38
C ALA A 176 -9.56 -5.15 -17.85
N MET A 177 -8.37 -5.67 -18.14
CA MET A 177 -7.92 -5.93 -19.50
C MET A 177 -8.79 -6.95 -20.22
N ARG A 178 -9.18 -8.04 -19.55
CA ARG A 178 -10.09 -9.04 -20.11
C ARG A 178 -11.52 -8.53 -20.35
N ALA A 179 -11.93 -7.48 -19.65
CA ALA A 179 -13.23 -6.85 -19.85
C ALA A 179 -13.26 -5.91 -21.08
N VAL A 180 -12.11 -5.56 -21.64
CA VAL A 180 -12.04 -4.76 -22.88
C VAL A 180 -12.62 -5.58 -24.05
N PRO A 181 -13.56 -5.03 -24.84
CA PRO A 181 -14.12 -5.77 -25.97
C PRO A 181 -13.04 -6.17 -26.99
N PRO A 182 -13.03 -7.44 -27.49
CA PRO A 182 -11.99 -7.92 -28.40
C PRO A 182 -11.81 -7.08 -29.67
N GLN A 183 -12.87 -6.40 -30.10
CA GLN A 183 -12.89 -5.56 -31.31
C GLN A 183 -11.87 -4.41 -31.25
N TYR A 184 -11.55 -3.90 -30.05
CA TYR A 184 -10.50 -2.88 -29.89
C TYR A 184 -9.13 -3.42 -30.30
N TYR A 185 -8.82 -4.65 -29.89
CA TYR A 185 -7.56 -5.31 -30.21
C TYR A 185 -7.51 -5.73 -31.69
N GLU A 186 -8.56 -6.39 -32.18
CA GLU A 186 -8.67 -6.85 -33.57
C GLU A 186 -8.64 -5.69 -34.57
N GLY A 187 -9.33 -4.57 -34.26
CA GLY A 187 -9.33 -3.37 -35.08
C GLY A 187 -7.94 -2.72 -35.18
N SER A 188 -7.18 -2.70 -34.07
CA SER A 188 -5.80 -2.22 -34.07
C SER A 188 -4.89 -3.09 -34.95
N LEU A 189 -5.02 -4.41 -34.88
CA LEU A 189 -4.28 -5.32 -35.74
C LEU A 189 -4.65 -5.16 -37.23
N ALA A 190 -5.94 -4.96 -37.53
CA ALA A 190 -6.42 -4.76 -38.90
C ALA A 190 -5.86 -3.47 -39.54
N LEU A 191 -5.54 -2.46 -38.73
CA LEU A 191 -4.85 -1.23 -39.16
C LEU A 191 -3.33 -1.40 -39.31
N GLY A 192 -2.81 -2.62 -39.18
CA GLY A 192 -1.38 -2.93 -39.34
C GLY A 192 -0.52 -2.70 -38.10
N ALA A 193 -1.13 -2.52 -36.92
CA ALA A 193 -0.36 -2.43 -35.67
C ALA A 193 0.18 -3.81 -35.26
N THR A 194 1.34 -3.85 -34.58
CA THR A 194 1.85 -5.09 -33.98
C THR A 194 1.04 -5.47 -32.74
N GLN A 195 1.20 -6.72 -32.28
CA GLN A 195 0.55 -7.22 -31.07
C GLN A 195 0.91 -6.35 -29.85
N GLU A 196 2.18 -6.03 -29.67
CA GLU A 196 2.67 -5.20 -28.56
C GLU A 196 2.05 -3.80 -28.63
N ARG A 197 2.05 -3.19 -29.82
CA ARG A 197 1.51 -1.85 -30.01
C ARG A 197 0.01 -1.83 -29.72
N SER A 198 -0.73 -2.84 -30.18
CA SER A 198 -2.16 -2.98 -29.91
C SER A 198 -2.45 -3.13 -28.41
N ILE A 199 -1.63 -3.89 -27.68
CA ILE A 199 -1.79 -4.07 -26.24
C ILE A 199 -1.48 -2.77 -25.48
N PHE A 200 -0.30 -2.19 -25.70
CA PHE A 200 0.17 -1.04 -24.92
C PHE A 200 -0.49 0.29 -25.31
N LYS A 201 -0.97 0.43 -26.55
CA LYS A 201 -1.59 1.68 -27.04
C LYS A 201 -3.11 1.64 -27.17
N VAL A 202 -3.74 0.46 -27.14
CA VAL A 202 -5.20 0.35 -27.25
C VAL A 202 -5.80 -0.37 -26.05
N VAL A 203 -5.37 -1.59 -25.76
CA VAL A 203 -6.00 -2.40 -24.70
C VAL A 203 -5.74 -1.83 -23.30
N ILE A 204 -4.49 -1.52 -22.94
CA ILE A 204 -4.15 -0.95 -21.62
C ILE A 204 -4.84 0.41 -21.41
N PRO A 205 -4.80 1.37 -22.36
CA PRO A 205 -5.56 2.61 -22.23
C PRO A 205 -7.07 2.41 -22.10
N ALA A 206 -7.66 1.46 -22.83
CA ALA A 206 -9.08 1.11 -22.66
C ALA A 206 -9.39 0.54 -21.27
N ALA A 207 -8.44 -0.20 -20.67
CA ALA A 207 -8.54 -0.75 -19.32
C ALA A 207 -8.09 0.24 -18.20
N LYS A 208 -7.82 1.52 -18.52
CA LYS A 208 -7.21 2.50 -17.59
C LYS A 208 -7.91 2.59 -16.24
N SER A 209 -9.24 2.57 -16.22
CA SER A 209 -10.03 2.70 -14.99
C SER A 209 -9.76 1.55 -14.02
N GLY A 210 -9.61 0.32 -14.52
CA GLY A 210 -9.29 -0.84 -13.70
C GLY A 210 -7.81 -0.90 -13.29
N VAL A 211 -6.89 -0.54 -14.20
CA VAL A 211 -5.45 -0.44 -13.89
C VAL A 211 -5.21 0.56 -12.75
N ILE A 212 -5.78 1.77 -12.86
CA ILE A 212 -5.67 2.83 -11.86
C ILE A 212 -6.30 2.37 -10.54
N THR A 213 -7.48 1.74 -10.58
CA THR A 213 -8.13 1.20 -9.37
C THR A 213 -7.23 0.19 -8.67
N GLY A 214 -6.60 -0.71 -9.41
CA GLY A 214 -5.63 -1.68 -8.88
C GLY A 214 -4.45 -1.03 -8.19
N ILE A 215 -3.87 0.00 -8.82
CA ILE A 215 -2.75 0.77 -8.25
C ILE A 215 -3.20 1.46 -6.96
N VAL A 216 -4.35 2.15 -6.96
CA VAL A 216 -4.88 2.83 -5.75
C VAL A 216 -5.07 1.87 -4.60
N LEU A 217 -5.70 0.71 -4.85
CA LEU A 217 -5.90 -0.31 -3.84
C LEU A 217 -4.57 -0.86 -3.31
N GLY A 218 -3.58 -1.06 -4.20
CA GLY A 218 -2.22 -1.44 -3.81
C GLY A 218 -1.53 -0.40 -2.94
N ILE A 219 -1.63 0.89 -3.28
CA ILE A 219 -1.07 2.00 -2.50
C ILE A 219 -1.72 2.06 -1.12
N GLY A 220 -3.05 1.99 -1.05
CA GLY A 220 -3.78 1.97 0.22
C GLY A 220 -3.35 0.83 1.13
N ARG A 221 -3.12 -0.36 0.55
CA ARG A 221 -2.57 -1.52 1.27
C ARG A 221 -1.14 -1.27 1.76
N ALA A 222 -0.25 -0.73 0.91
CA ALA A 222 1.15 -0.49 1.28
C ALA A 222 1.31 0.53 2.41
N ILE A 223 0.54 1.62 2.40
CA ILE A 223 0.59 2.68 3.42
C ILE A 223 0.11 2.15 4.78
N GLY A 224 -0.94 1.31 4.76
CA GLY A 224 -1.54 0.74 5.97
C GLY A 224 -0.80 -0.48 6.51
N GLU A 225 0.20 -1.01 5.81
CA GLU A 225 0.90 -2.21 6.26
C GLU A 225 1.71 -1.91 7.51
N THR A 226 1.62 -2.82 8.48
CA THR A 226 2.10 -2.58 9.84
C THR A 226 2.91 -3.77 10.34
N MET A 227 2.34 -4.97 10.28
CA MET A 227 2.95 -6.15 10.89
C MET A 227 4.20 -6.60 10.14
N ALA A 228 4.13 -6.69 8.82
CA ALA A 228 5.30 -7.06 8.02
C ALA A 228 6.42 -6.02 8.16
N VAL A 229 6.04 -4.73 8.14
CA VAL A 229 6.96 -3.58 8.20
C VAL A 229 7.75 -3.56 9.51
N ILE A 230 7.08 -3.72 10.66
CA ILE A 230 7.76 -3.71 11.97
C ILE A 230 8.82 -4.82 12.06
N MET A 231 8.66 -5.94 11.35
CA MET A 231 9.64 -7.02 11.40
C MET A 231 10.95 -6.69 10.66
N ILE A 232 10.91 -5.83 9.63
CA ILE A 232 12.02 -5.64 8.68
C ILE A 232 12.45 -4.18 8.44
N ALA A 233 11.73 -3.19 8.94
CA ALA A 233 12.03 -1.78 8.71
C ALA A 233 13.15 -1.23 9.61
N GLY A 234 13.54 -1.96 10.66
CA GLY A 234 14.56 -1.53 11.63
C GLY A 234 14.01 -0.66 12.77
N ASN A 235 12.84 -0.04 12.59
CA ASN A 235 12.04 0.65 13.60
C ASN A 235 12.76 1.78 14.36
N GLN A 236 13.64 2.52 13.69
CA GLN A 236 14.33 3.66 14.27
C GLN A 236 13.64 4.97 13.88
N PRO A 237 13.15 5.78 14.84
CA PRO A 237 12.47 7.04 14.55
C PRO A 237 13.49 8.15 14.25
N ARG A 238 14.20 8.04 13.12
CA ARG A 238 15.22 8.99 12.69
C ARG A 238 15.16 9.23 11.19
N LEU A 239 15.57 10.41 10.76
CA LEU A 239 15.78 10.69 9.34
C LEU A 239 17.02 9.97 8.85
N VAL A 240 16.92 9.39 7.66
CA VAL A 240 18.02 8.69 6.99
C VAL A 240 18.14 9.18 5.56
N ASN A 241 19.37 9.40 5.11
CA ASN A 241 19.69 9.79 3.74
C ASN A 241 20.03 8.57 2.86
N ASN A 242 19.90 7.36 3.40
CA ASN A 242 20.32 6.12 2.76
C ASN A 242 19.21 5.07 2.91
N ILE A 243 18.79 4.50 1.78
CA ILE A 243 17.70 3.53 1.68
C ILE A 243 17.98 2.20 2.38
N LEU A 244 19.25 1.90 2.69
CA LEU A 244 19.66 0.70 3.40
C LEU A 244 19.53 0.82 4.92
N LEU A 245 19.23 2.01 5.43
CA LEU A 245 19.13 2.25 6.87
C LEU A 245 17.70 2.07 7.37
N GLY A 246 17.62 1.69 8.65
CA GLY A 246 16.38 1.51 9.37
C GLY A 246 15.57 2.79 9.53
N VAL A 247 14.26 2.67 9.34
CA VAL A 247 13.25 3.71 9.55
C VAL A 247 12.11 3.17 10.41
N ARG A 248 11.29 4.07 10.95
CA ARG A 248 10.03 3.73 11.61
C ARG A 248 8.89 4.38 10.83
N THR A 249 7.86 3.62 10.46
CA THR A 249 6.67 4.16 9.79
C THR A 249 5.67 4.70 10.81
N LEU A 250 4.72 5.52 10.36
CA LEU A 250 3.62 6.02 11.20
C LEU A 250 2.82 4.87 11.83
N THR A 251 2.47 3.87 11.02
CA THR A 251 1.76 2.66 11.46
C THR A 251 2.58 1.86 12.48
N GLY A 252 3.88 1.70 12.19
CA GLY A 252 4.82 1.01 13.07
C GLY A 252 4.94 1.70 14.43
N ASN A 253 5.00 3.03 14.45
CA ASN A 253 5.08 3.79 15.69
C ASN A 253 3.87 3.58 16.60
N ILE A 254 2.67 3.62 16.02
CA ILE A 254 1.42 3.36 16.74
C ILE A 254 1.48 1.97 17.39
N VAL A 255 1.74 0.91 16.63
CA VAL A 255 1.66 -0.45 17.15
C VAL A 255 2.78 -0.78 18.14
N ILE A 256 4.00 -0.28 17.93
CA ILE A 256 5.13 -0.57 18.81
C ILE A 256 4.92 0.02 20.21
N GLU A 257 4.33 1.22 20.31
CA GLU A 257 4.28 1.96 21.57
C GLU A 257 2.90 1.97 22.26
N MET A 258 1.81 1.70 21.52
CA MET A 258 0.44 1.78 22.05
C MET A 258 0.21 0.86 23.26
N GLY A 259 0.85 -0.31 23.30
CA GLY A 259 0.63 -1.31 24.36
C GLY A 259 1.00 -0.83 25.78
N TYR A 260 1.90 0.16 25.91
CA TYR A 260 2.36 0.68 27.20
C TYR A 260 2.23 2.22 27.32
N ALA A 261 1.68 2.87 26.30
CA ALA A 261 1.49 4.31 26.30
C ALA A 261 0.37 4.74 27.26
N THR A 262 0.64 5.78 28.07
CA THR A 262 -0.32 6.37 29.00
C THR A 262 -0.32 7.89 28.88
N GLY A 263 -1.40 8.55 29.32
CA GLY A 263 -1.54 10.02 29.27
C GLY A 263 -1.24 10.60 27.89
N LEU A 264 -0.43 11.66 27.89
CA LEU A 264 -0.06 12.40 26.67
C LEU A 264 0.62 11.53 25.60
N HIS A 265 1.38 10.50 26.01
CA HIS A 265 1.99 9.58 25.05
C HIS A 265 0.90 8.82 24.27
N ARG A 266 -0.11 8.27 24.94
CA ARG A 266 -1.20 7.56 24.26
C ARG A 266 -1.96 8.50 23.31
N GLU A 267 -2.23 9.71 23.77
CA GLU A 267 -2.92 10.73 22.97
C GLU A 267 -2.08 11.16 21.75
N ALA A 268 -0.75 11.27 21.88
CA ALA A 268 0.17 11.55 20.78
C ALA A 268 0.19 10.41 19.72
N LEU A 269 0.05 9.15 20.14
CA LEU A 269 -0.09 8.03 19.20
C LEU A 269 -1.43 8.08 18.46
N ILE A 270 -2.53 8.45 19.13
CA ILE A 270 -3.84 8.65 18.49
C ILE A 270 -3.76 9.84 17.51
N ALA A 271 -3.09 10.93 17.87
CA ALA A 271 -2.79 12.05 16.98
C ALA A 271 -1.97 11.63 15.75
N THR A 272 -1.02 10.71 15.92
CA THR A 272 -0.27 10.12 14.79
C THR A 272 -1.23 9.39 13.84
N GLY A 273 -2.23 8.70 14.39
CA GLY A 273 -3.32 8.08 13.63
C GLY A 273 -4.18 9.08 12.85
N VAL A 274 -4.49 10.25 13.45
CA VAL A 274 -5.19 11.34 12.73
C VAL A 274 -4.37 11.81 11.53
N VAL A 275 -3.06 12.02 11.71
CA VAL A 275 -2.17 12.43 10.63
C VAL A 275 -2.14 11.38 9.53
N LEU A 276 -1.94 10.11 9.88
CA LEU A 276 -1.97 8.99 8.94
C LEU A 276 -3.29 8.95 8.15
N PHE A 277 -4.43 9.12 8.83
CA PHE A 277 -5.75 9.15 8.19
C PHE A 277 -5.87 10.29 7.17
N VAL A 278 -5.43 11.50 7.53
CA VAL A 278 -5.42 12.65 6.63
C VAL A 278 -4.50 12.40 5.42
N PHE A 279 -3.31 11.82 5.63
CA PHE A 279 -2.41 11.46 4.54
C PHE A 279 -3.02 10.44 3.58
N ILE A 280 -3.68 9.40 4.11
CA ILE A 280 -4.38 8.39 3.29
C ILE A 280 -5.48 9.06 2.47
N LEU A 281 -6.27 9.96 3.06
CA LEU A 281 -7.31 10.69 2.34
C LEU A 281 -6.73 11.55 1.22
N ILE A 282 -5.66 12.30 1.49
CA ILE A 282 -4.98 13.14 0.47
C ILE A 282 -4.48 12.27 -0.68
N ILE A 283 -3.83 11.15 -0.39
CA ILE A 283 -3.30 10.25 -1.42
C ILE A 283 -4.43 9.65 -2.25
N ASN A 284 -5.45 9.09 -1.60
CA ASN A 284 -6.59 8.50 -2.31
C ASN A 284 -7.36 9.53 -3.13
N PHE A 285 -7.56 10.74 -2.60
CA PHE A 285 -8.22 11.83 -3.31
C PHE A 285 -7.40 12.32 -4.50
N SER A 286 -6.08 12.44 -4.35
CA SER A 286 -5.17 12.84 -5.44
C SER A 286 -5.23 11.85 -6.59
N VAL A 287 -5.22 10.54 -6.31
CA VAL A 287 -5.33 9.53 -7.37
C VAL A 287 -6.75 9.46 -7.96
N ALA A 288 -7.79 9.68 -7.16
CA ALA A 288 -9.16 9.77 -7.67
C ALA A 288 -9.36 10.97 -8.62
N LEU A 289 -8.73 12.10 -8.34
CA LEU A 289 -8.74 13.26 -9.25
C LEU A 289 -8.02 12.96 -10.57
N LEU A 290 -6.89 12.23 -10.53
CA LEU A 290 -6.19 11.77 -11.74
C LEU A 290 -7.08 10.87 -12.59
N LYS A 291 -7.88 9.98 -11.98
CA LYS A 291 -8.86 9.15 -12.68
C LYS A 291 -9.88 9.99 -13.44
N ARG A 292 -10.46 11.00 -12.79
CA ARG A 292 -11.52 11.86 -13.36
C ARG A 292 -11.06 12.67 -14.55
N ARG A 293 -9.82 13.15 -14.54
CA ARG A 293 -9.23 13.88 -15.67
C ARG A 293 -9.06 13.00 -16.91
N GLY A 294 -8.74 11.72 -16.73
CA GLY A 294 -8.56 10.79 -17.83
C GLY A 294 -9.88 10.35 -18.49
N GLU A 295 -11.04 10.42 -17.82
CA GLU A 295 -12.33 10.01 -18.41
C GLU A 295 -12.93 11.06 -19.38
N HIS A 296 -12.38 12.27 -19.41
CA HIS A 296 -12.83 13.38 -20.27
C HIS A 296 -11.92 13.64 -21.50
N GLU A 297 -10.93 12.77 -21.74
CA GLU A 297 -10.15 12.67 -22.99
C GLU A 297 -10.36 11.30 -23.64
#